data_AF-A0A381W6D2-F1
#
_entry.id   AF-A0A381W6D2-F1
#
_cell.length_a   1.000
_cell.length_b   1.000
_cell.length_c   1.000
_cell.angle_alpha   90.00
_cell.angle_beta   90.00
_cell.angle_gamma   90.00
#
_symmetry.space_group_name_H-M   'P 1'
#
loop_
_entity.id
_entity.type
_entity.pdbx_description
1 polymer ?
#
loop_
_entity_poly.entity_id
_entity_poly.type
_entity_poly.pdbx_seq_one_letter_code
_entity_poly.pdbx_strand_id
1 'polypeptide(L)'
;MEYRNLKSHYDPEQDLSSYIPKNMFGATVHSDPEFDTYTYGDNCEVNPRAMGMKNVARGDFLLFLSRLQYWEAGEPTDNFGFYFIGFIHVDQILRSVWVPPSELQMERFNVNAHIRRGMADEDLWDGFWVFGGSSWSRRFYKAVPVTRNLCEQVFVAANGSPWEWKEKRTELQTIGSYTRSCRCAIDPAVGNGKARADILWDWVEKYSR
;
A
#
# COMPACT_ATOMS: atom_id res chain seq x y z
N MET A 1 -13.10 -11.84 9.75
CA MET A 1 -11.99 -11.96 10.72
C MET A 1 -12.00 -10.72 11.59
N GLU A 2 -11.73 -10.84 12.89
CA GLU A 2 -11.68 -9.69 13.82
C GLU A 2 -10.24 -9.39 14.19
N TYR A 3 -9.95 -8.14 14.60
CA TYR A 3 -8.62 -7.72 15.01
C TYR A 3 -7.98 -8.61 16.08
N ARG A 4 -8.72 -9.03 17.11
CA ARG A 4 -8.19 -9.90 18.19
C ARG A 4 -7.67 -11.26 17.73
N ASN A 5 -8.06 -11.69 16.53
CA ASN A 5 -7.67 -12.98 15.96
C ASN A 5 -6.48 -12.86 15.01
N LEU A 6 -5.91 -11.66 14.86
CA LEU A 6 -4.76 -11.45 13.98
C LEU A 6 -3.50 -12.10 14.56
N LYS A 7 -2.80 -12.82 13.68
CA LYS A 7 -1.50 -13.43 13.94
C LYS A 7 -0.42 -12.72 13.16
N SER A 8 0.80 -12.74 13.69
CA SER A 8 1.96 -12.27 12.95
C SER A 8 2.16 -13.13 11.71
N HIS A 9 2.46 -12.48 10.58
CA HIS A 9 2.65 -13.18 9.31
C HIS A 9 3.93 -14.02 9.30
N TYR A 10 5.00 -13.55 9.96
CA TYR A 10 6.28 -14.27 10.04
C TYR A 10 6.42 -15.16 11.28
N ASP A 11 5.52 -15.03 12.25
CA ASP A 11 5.45 -15.87 13.45
C ASP A 11 3.97 -16.19 13.77
N PRO A 12 3.37 -17.21 13.14
CA PRO A 12 1.95 -17.52 13.28
C PRO A 12 1.48 -17.83 14.71
N GLU A 13 2.41 -18.22 15.59
CA GLU A 13 2.09 -18.47 16.99
C GLU A 13 1.82 -17.16 17.74
N GLN A 14 2.51 -16.08 17.36
CA GLN A 14 2.38 -14.77 17.96
C GLN A 14 1.08 -14.07 17.55
N ASP A 15 0.23 -13.73 18.52
CA ASP A 15 -0.91 -12.84 18.30
C ASP A 15 -0.48 -11.36 18.29
N LEU A 16 -1.27 -10.53 17.62
CA LEU A 16 -0.99 -9.10 17.49
C LEU A 16 -1.75 -8.23 18.51
N SER A 17 -2.36 -8.83 19.54
CA SER A 17 -3.29 -8.11 20.43
C SER A 17 -2.63 -6.97 21.19
N SER A 18 -1.33 -7.07 21.50
CA SER A 18 -0.56 -5.98 22.14
C SER A 18 -0.47 -4.73 21.27
N TYR A 19 -0.46 -4.89 19.95
CA TYR A 19 -0.34 -3.80 18.97
C TYR A 19 -1.68 -3.18 18.59
N ILE A 20 -2.79 -3.71 19.12
CA ILE A 20 -4.15 -3.34 18.72
C ILE A 20 -4.82 -2.61 19.88
N PRO A 21 -5.42 -1.42 19.65
CA PRO A 21 -6.24 -0.77 20.67
C PRO A 21 -7.38 -1.68 21.12
N LYS A 22 -7.58 -1.84 22.44
CA LYS A 22 -8.60 -2.75 22.99
C LYS A 22 -10.02 -2.51 22.47
N ASN A 23 -10.37 -1.26 22.19
CA ASN A 23 -11.67 -0.88 21.62
C ASN A 23 -11.86 -1.33 20.16
N MET A 24 -10.81 -1.76 19.47
CA MET A 24 -10.85 -2.27 18.10
C MET A 24 -10.93 -3.80 18.03
N PHE A 25 -10.81 -4.52 19.16
CA PHE A 25 -10.68 -5.99 19.16
C PHE A 25 -11.80 -6.73 18.41
N GLY A 26 -13.04 -6.28 18.54
CA GLY A 26 -14.20 -6.86 17.86
C GLY A 26 -14.48 -6.29 16.48
N ALA A 27 -13.69 -5.33 15.99
CA ALA A 27 -13.89 -4.78 14.66
C ALA A 27 -13.42 -5.77 13.58
N THR A 28 -14.23 -5.92 12.55
CA THR A 28 -13.92 -6.75 11.38
C THR A 28 -12.79 -6.14 10.58
N VAL A 29 -11.84 -6.98 10.17
CA VAL A 29 -10.68 -6.62 9.38
C VAL A 29 -10.61 -7.42 8.09
N HIS A 30 -9.94 -6.85 7.11
CA HIS A 30 -9.56 -7.49 5.86
C HIS A 30 -8.12 -7.13 5.52
N SER A 31 -7.47 -7.97 4.72
CA SER A 31 -6.15 -7.68 4.15
C SER A 31 -6.35 -6.96 2.83
N ASP A 32 -5.95 -5.69 2.76
CA ASP A 32 -5.85 -4.94 1.51
C ASP A 32 -4.78 -3.84 1.66
N PRO A 33 -3.58 -3.99 1.05
CA PRO A 33 -3.19 -5.07 0.14
C PRO A 33 -3.12 -6.44 0.83
N GLU A 34 -3.49 -7.46 0.06
CA GLU A 34 -3.33 -8.87 0.39
C GLU A 34 -2.03 -9.36 -0.29
N PHE A 35 -1.11 -9.96 0.48
CA PHE A 35 0.26 -10.26 0.03
C PHE A 35 0.55 -11.75 -0.21
N ASP A 36 -0.37 -12.66 0.07
CA ASP A 36 -0.22 -14.09 -0.21
C ASP A 36 -0.48 -14.38 -1.69
N THR A 37 -1.45 -13.68 -2.28
CA THR A 37 -1.82 -13.78 -3.70
C THR A 37 -1.59 -12.49 -4.49
N TYR A 38 -1.14 -11.44 -3.80
CA TYR A 38 -0.82 -10.12 -4.34
C TYR A 38 -2.02 -9.45 -5.01
N THR A 39 -3.04 -9.14 -4.22
CA THR A 39 -4.19 -8.36 -4.71
C THR A 39 -4.35 -7.07 -3.91
N TYR A 40 -4.76 -6.01 -4.60
CA TYR A 40 -5.15 -4.74 -3.99
C TYR A 40 -6.43 -4.21 -4.61
N GLY A 41 -7.36 -3.71 -3.79
CA GLY A 41 -8.60 -3.10 -4.26
C GLY A 41 -8.76 -1.66 -3.80
N ASP A 42 -9.36 -0.82 -4.64
CA ASP A 42 -9.83 0.51 -4.24
C ASP A 42 -10.89 1.03 -5.22
N ASN A 43 -11.72 1.98 -4.78
CA ASN A 43 -12.70 2.61 -5.65
C ASN A 43 -12.10 3.81 -6.40
N CYS A 44 -11.45 3.52 -7.52
CA CYS A 44 -10.76 4.51 -8.35
C CYS A 44 -11.69 5.54 -9.01
N GLU A 45 -13.00 5.31 -9.02
CA GLU A 45 -13.99 6.22 -9.61
C GLU A 45 -14.45 7.30 -8.64
N VAL A 46 -14.68 6.93 -7.36
CA VAL A 46 -15.27 7.85 -6.39
C VAL A 46 -14.28 8.32 -5.31
N ASN A 47 -13.24 7.54 -5.00
CA ASN A 47 -12.26 7.90 -3.97
C ASN A 47 -11.21 8.87 -4.55
N PRO A 48 -11.20 10.16 -4.16
CA PRO A 48 -10.27 11.14 -4.74
C PRO A 48 -8.80 10.78 -4.51
N ARG A 49 -8.50 10.00 -3.47
CA ARG A 49 -7.15 9.55 -3.17
C ARG A 49 -6.70 8.40 -4.08
N ALA A 50 -7.63 7.64 -4.63
CA ALA A 50 -7.35 6.51 -5.51
C ALA A 50 -7.48 6.86 -7.00
N MET A 51 -8.06 8.01 -7.37
CA MET A 51 -8.30 8.37 -8.79
C MET A 51 -7.07 8.26 -9.69
N GLY A 52 -5.87 8.57 -9.18
CA GLY A 52 -4.63 8.46 -9.94
C GLY A 52 -4.30 7.03 -10.37
N MET A 53 -4.88 6.03 -9.71
CA MET A 53 -4.70 4.62 -10.04
C MET A 53 -5.39 4.20 -11.35
N LYS A 54 -6.30 5.02 -11.90
CA LYS A 54 -6.89 4.75 -13.23
C LYS A 54 -5.84 4.69 -14.35
N ASN A 55 -4.72 5.38 -14.15
CA ASN A 55 -3.60 5.43 -15.09
C ASN A 55 -2.63 4.24 -14.93
N VAL A 56 -2.84 3.38 -13.93
CA VAL A 56 -1.99 2.21 -13.71
C VAL A 56 -2.17 1.23 -14.87
N ALA A 57 -1.05 0.73 -15.35
CA ALA A 57 -0.94 -0.26 -16.40
C ALA A 57 -0.19 -1.51 -15.92
N ARG A 58 -0.27 -2.56 -16.73
CA ARG A 58 0.56 -3.76 -16.55
C ARG A 58 2.04 -3.37 -16.62
N GLY A 59 2.83 -3.85 -15.67
CA GLY A 59 4.25 -3.52 -15.52
C GLY A 59 4.55 -2.43 -14.49
N ASP A 60 3.53 -1.69 -14.03
CA ASP A 60 3.72 -0.68 -12.99
C ASP A 60 3.91 -1.31 -11.61
N PHE A 61 4.47 -0.53 -10.69
CA PHE A 61 4.65 -0.92 -9.29
C PHE A 61 3.76 -0.07 -8.38
N LEU A 62 2.89 -0.73 -7.63
CA LEU A 62 2.13 -0.11 -6.52
C LEU A 62 2.93 -0.31 -5.23
N LEU A 63 3.56 0.76 -4.71
CA LEU A 63 4.25 0.72 -3.42
C LEU A 63 3.30 1.09 -2.28
N PHE A 64 3.26 0.26 -1.23
CA PHE A 64 2.36 0.44 -0.10
C PHE A 64 3.07 1.10 1.07
N LEU A 65 2.56 2.26 1.47
CA LEU A 65 3.09 3.09 2.55
C LEU A 65 2.24 2.92 3.81
N SER A 66 2.87 2.66 4.95
CA SER A 66 2.22 2.62 6.26
C SER A 66 2.89 3.56 7.24
N ARG A 67 2.10 4.23 8.07
CA ARG A 67 2.61 4.91 9.26
C ARG A 67 2.74 3.87 10.37
N LEU A 68 3.96 3.67 10.86
CA LEU A 68 4.25 2.74 11.93
C LEU A 68 4.77 3.48 13.17
N GLN A 69 4.55 2.88 14.33
CA GLN A 69 5.10 3.30 15.61
C GLN A 69 6.31 2.42 15.93
N TYR A 70 7.37 3.02 16.43
CA TYR A 70 8.52 2.25 16.91
C TYR A 70 8.22 1.65 18.30
N TRP A 71 8.64 0.40 18.50
CA TRP A 71 8.45 -0.33 19.75
C TRP A 71 9.82 -0.73 20.30
N GLU A 72 10.01 -0.54 21.60
CA GLU A 72 11.25 -0.85 22.30
C GLU A 72 10.94 -1.65 23.56
N ALA A 73 11.66 -2.77 23.75
CA ALA A 73 11.47 -3.68 24.89
C ALA A 73 9.99 -4.12 25.14
N GLY A 74 9.19 -4.24 24.07
CA GLY A 74 7.79 -4.66 24.15
C GLY A 74 6.79 -3.53 24.42
N GLU A 75 7.24 -2.27 24.46
CA GLU A 75 6.39 -1.10 24.70
C GLU A 75 6.40 -0.14 23.51
N PRO A 76 5.28 0.55 23.22
CA PRO A 76 5.22 1.57 22.18
C PRO A 76 5.99 2.83 22.59
N THR A 77 6.72 3.44 21.64
CA THR A 77 7.38 4.74 21.83
C THR A 77 6.61 5.86 21.15
N ASP A 78 6.91 7.12 21.44
CA ASP A 78 6.33 8.28 20.72
C ASP A 78 6.96 8.53 19.33
N ASN A 79 7.84 7.64 18.87
CA ASN A 79 8.50 7.75 17.58
C ASN A 79 7.64 7.10 16.49
N PHE A 80 7.23 7.91 15.51
CA PHE A 80 6.46 7.48 14.36
C PHE A 80 7.21 7.78 13.06
N GLY A 81 7.06 6.88 12.10
CA GLY A 81 7.63 7.03 10.77
C GLY A 81 6.71 6.48 9.69
N PHE A 82 7.01 6.82 8.45
CA PHE A 82 6.42 6.17 7.29
C PHE A 82 7.37 5.11 6.75
N TYR A 83 6.80 3.98 6.35
CA TYR A 83 7.56 2.84 5.86
C TYR A 83 6.85 2.20 4.67
N PHE A 84 7.61 1.79 3.67
CA PHE A 84 7.09 0.86 2.68
C PHE A 84 7.01 -0.53 3.29
N ILE A 85 5.86 -1.19 3.14
CA ILE A 85 5.62 -2.54 3.67
C ILE A 85 5.71 -3.63 2.58
N GLY A 86 5.75 -3.20 1.32
CA GLY A 86 5.82 -4.07 0.16
C GLY A 86 5.36 -3.34 -1.09
N PHE A 87 5.29 -4.09 -2.18
CA PHE A 87 4.75 -3.61 -3.45
C PHE A 87 4.02 -4.72 -4.21
N ILE A 88 3.12 -4.31 -5.10
CA ILE A 88 2.52 -5.15 -6.13
C ILE A 88 3.09 -4.71 -7.48
N HIS A 89 3.72 -5.65 -8.19
CA HIS A 89 4.08 -5.45 -9.60
C HIS A 89 2.88 -5.88 -10.44
N VAL A 90 2.20 -4.93 -11.07
CA VAL A 90 0.88 -5.11 -11.66
C VAL A 90 0.95 -5.99 -12.90
N ASP A 91 0.21 -7.10 -12.89
CA ASP A 91 0.08 -8.03 -14.02
C ASP A 91 -1.31 -7.98 -14.66
N GLN A 92 -2.35 -7.88 -13.82
CA GLN A 92 -3.76 -7.94 -14.19
C GLN A 92 -4.54 -6.84 -13.49
N ILE A 93 -5.59 -6.35 -14.13
CA ILE A 93 -6.44 -5.29 -13.59
C ILE A 93 -7.91 -5.60 -13.92
N LEU A 94 -8.75 -5.74 -12.89
CA LEU A 94 -10.20 -5.65 -13.01
C LEU A 94 -10.60 -4.19 -12.84
N ARG A 95 -11.19 -3.60 -13.88
CA ARG A 95 -11.58 -2.19 -13.90
C ARG A 95 -13.09 -2.08 -13.71
N SER A 96 -13.53 -1.12 -12.91
CA SER A 96 -14.93 -0.72 -12.76
C SER A 96 -15.88 -1.91 -12.57
N VAL A 97 -15.68 -2.67 -11.49
CA VAL A 97 -16.42 -3.90 -11.20
C VAL A 97 -17.79 -3.55 -10.60
N TRP A 98 -18.84 -3.67 -11.43
CA TRP A 98 -20.24 -3.43 -11.05
C TRP A 98 -21.08 -4.71 -10.94
N VAL A 99 -20.52 -5.84 -11.34
CA VAL A 99 -21.16 -7.15 -11.30
C VAL A 99 -20.08 -8.20 -10.97
N PRO A 100 -20.47 -9.40 -10.49
CA PRO A 100 -19.53 -10.50 -10.31
C PRO A 100 -18.67 -10.73 -11.57
N PRO A 101 -17.33 -10.78 -11.43
CA PRO A 101 -16.43 -11.12 -12.54
C PRO A 101 -16.69 -12.53 -13.11
N SER A 102 -16.07 -12.84 -14.26
CA SER A 102 -16.14 -14.18 -14.83
C SER A 102 -15.51 -15.22 -13.91
N GLU A 103 -15.85 -16.50 -14.09
CA GLU A 103 -15.32 -17.60 -13.27
C GLU A 103 -13.77 -17.60 -13.22
N LEU A 104 -13.12 -17.43 -14.37
CA LEU A 104 -11.65 -17.33 -14.46
C LEU A 104 -11.08 -16.11 -13.71
N GLN A 105 -11.78 -14.97 -13.74
CA GLN A 105 -11.37 -13.80 -12.96
C GLN A 105 -11.60 -14.02 -11.47
N MET A 106 -12.68 -14.72 -11.10
CA MET A 106 -12.96 -15.09 -9.72
C MET A 106 -11.90 -16.02 -9.15
N GLU A 107 -11.40 -17.00 -9.91
CA GLU A 107 -10.27 -17.84 -9.49
C GLU A 107 -9.04 -17.01 -9.10
N ARG A 108 -8.78 -15.90 -9.81
CA ARG A 108 -7.65 -15.01 -9.52
C ARG A 108 -7.90 -14.07 -8.34
N PHE A 109 -9.12 -13.55 -8.20
CA PHE A 109 -9.41 -12.38 -7.38
C PHE A 109 -10.35 -12.63 -6.18
N ASN A 110 -10.88 -13.84 -5.99
CA ASN A 110 -11.84 -14.15 -4.91
C ASN A 110 -11.33 -13.90 -3.48
N VAL A 111 -10.02 -13.75 -3.30
CA VAL A 111 -9.43 -13.43 -2.00
C VAL A 111 -9.40 -11.94 -1.70
N ASN A 112 -9.55 -11.08 -2.71
CA ASN A 112 -9.54 -9.64 -2.53
C ASN A 112 -10.74 -9.17 -1.69
N ALA A 113 -10.49 -8.21 -0.80
CA ALA A 113 -11.49 -7.72 0.15
C ALA A 113 -12.74 -7.13 -0.55
N HIS A 114 -12.56 -6.37 -1.63
CA HIS A 114 -13.67 -5.76 -2.36
C HIS A 114 -14.52 -6.81 -3.11
N ILE A 115 -13.88 -7.83 -3.70
CA ILE A 115 -14.60 -8.95 -4.32
C ILE A 115 -15.43 -9.72 -3.28
N ARG A 116 -14.83 -10.07 -2.13
CA ARG A 116 -15.54 -10.75 -1.05
C ARG A 116 -16.71 -9.93 -0.50
N ARG A 117 -16.52 -8.61 -0.45
CA ARG A 117 -17.58 -7.67 -0.03
C ARG A 117 -18.75 -7.67 -1.02
N GLY A 118 -18.50 -7.60 -2.33
CA GLY A 118 -19.55 -7.71 -3.35
C GLY A 118 -20.24 -9.08 -3.38
N MET A 119 -19.50 -10.17 -3.10
CA MET A 119 -20.12 -11.51 -2.96
C MET A 119 -21.03 -11.64 -1.74
N ALA A 120 -20.77 -10.88 -0.68
CA ALA A 120 -21.56 -10.91 0.54
C ALA A 120 -22.80 -10.01 0.45
N ASP A 121 -22.77 -8.99 -0.42
CA ASP A 121 -23.83 -8.00 -0.59
C ASP A 121 -23.81 -7.46 -2.03
N GLU A 122 -24.89 -7.68 -2.77
CA GLU A 122 -25.03 -7.29 -4.18
C GLU A 122 -24.95 -5.77 -4.39
N ASP A 123 -25.29 -4.95 -3.38
CA ASP A 123 -25.20 -3.49 -3.48
C ASP A 123 -23.74 -2.98 -3.39
N LEU A 124 -22.80 -3.85 -3.02
CA LEU A 124 -21.38 -3.51 -2.83
C LEU A 124 -20.51 -3.80 -4.06
N TRP A 125 -21.13 -4.17 -5.18
CA TRP A 125 -20.53 -4.07 -6.52
C TRP A 125 -20.54 -2.62 -7.02
N ASP A 126 -19.75 -1.78 -6.35
CA ASP A 126 -19.82 -0.31 -6.45
C ASP A 126 -18.81 0.32 -7.44
N GLY A 127 -18.40 -0.42 -8.47
CA GLY A 127 -17.47 0.08 -9.49
C GLY A 127 -16.02 0.14 -9.05
N PHE A 128 -15.65 -0.58 -7.98
CA PHE A 128 -14.27 -0.68 -7.52
C PHE A 128 -13.34 -1.30 -8.57
N TRP A 129 -12.04 -1.10 -8.39
CA TRP A 129 -11.01 -1.70 -9.21
C TRP A 129 -10.19 -2.68 -8.37
N VAL A 130 -9.67 -3.73 -9.00
CA VAL A 130 -8.78 -4.70 -8.36
C VAL A 130 -7.53 -4.89 -9.19
N PHE A 131 -6.37 -4.81 -8.55
CA PHE A 131 -5.05 -4.96 -9.14
C PHE A 131 -4.48 -6.30 -8.69
N GLY A 132 -4.08 -7.12 -9.66
CA GLY A 132 -3.46 -8.43 -9.43
C GLY A 132 -1.98 -8.37 -9.77
N GLY A 133 -1.14 -8.78 -8.81
CA GLY A 133 0.30 -8.78 -8.94
C GLY A 133 0.86 -9.97 -9.71
N SER A 134 2.06 -9.83 -10.26
CA SER A 134 2.87 -10.95 -10.75
C SER A 134 3.71 -11.57 -9.62
N SER A 135 4.48 -12.61 -9.96
CA SER A 135 5.51 -13.21 -9.10
C SER A 135 6.64 -12.26 -8.68
N TRP A 136 6.72 -11.05 -9.26
CA TRP A 136 7.68 -10.04 -8.86
C TRP A 136 7.20 -9.20 -7.68
N SER A 137 5.89 -9.26 -7.36
CA SER A 137 5.31 -8.61 -6.18
C SER A 137 5.93 -9.15 -4.90
N ARG A 138 5.98 -8.31 -3.86
CA ARG A 138 6.70 -8.67 -2.64
C ARG A 138 6.16 -7.94 -1.41
N ARG A 139 5.92 -8.70 -0.35
CA ARG A 139 5.90 -8.19 1.03
C ARG A 139 7.33 -8.11 1.56
N PHE A 140 7.70 -7.00 2.19
CA PHE A 140 9.03 -6.88 2.78
C PHE A 140 9.11 -7.58 4.13
N TYR A 141 10.25 -8.22 4.39
CA TYR A 141 10.51 -8.86 5.68
C TYR A 141 10.63 -7.81 6.79
N LYS A 142 11.30 -6.70 6.49
CA LYS A 142 11.30 -5.48 7.31
C LYS A 142 10.71 -4.31 6.54
N ALA A 143 9.93 -3.49 7.25
CA ALA A 143 9.39 -2.28 6.67
C ALA A 143 10.52 -1.30 6.31
N VAL A 144 10.54 -0.82 5.07
CA VAL A 144 11.61 0.03 4.52
C VAL A 144 11.33 1.48 4.90
N PRO A 145 12.24 2.19 5.59
CA PRO A 145 11.99 3.54 6.08
C PRO A 145 11.86 4.55 4.92
N VAL A 146 10.84 5.40 4.97
CA VAL A 146 10.67 6.55 4.08
C VAL A 146 11.10 7.79 4.85
N THR A 147 12.34 8.21 4.59
CA THR A 147 12.99 9.34 5.27
C THR A 147 12.97 10.58 4.39
N ARG A 148 13.19 11.76 4.98
CA ARG A 148 13.42 12.99 4.22
C ARG A 148 14.51 12.83 3.16
N ASN A 149 15.64 12.20 3.52
CA ASN A 149 16.75 12.00 2.60
C ASN A 149 16.37 11.14 1.37
N LEU A 150 15.57 10.09 1.55
CA LEU A 150 15.04 9.32 0.44
C LEU A 150 14.09 10.19 -0.41
N CYS A 151 13.18 10.90 0.25
CA CYS A 151 12.16 11.69 -0.44
C CYS A 151 12.77 12.81 -1.30
N GLU A 152 13.80 13.50 -0.82
CA GLU A 152 14.51 14.56 -1.55
C GLU A 152 15.23 14.02 -2.81
N GLN A 153 15.67 12.77 -2.78
CA GLN A 153 16.36 12.14 -3.92
C GLN A 153 15.39 11.54 -4.95
N VAL A 154 14.26 11.01 -4.49
CA VAL A 154 13.41 10.12 -5.31
C VAL A 154 12.10 10.79 -5.73
N PHE A 155 11.45 11.54 -4.83
CA PHE A 155 10.08 11.99 -5.05
C PHE A 155 10.00 13.45 -5.47
N VAL A 156 9.04 13.72 -6.34
CA VAL A 156 8.67 15.08 -6.78
C VAL A 156 7.22 15.37 -6.42
N ALA A 157 6.85 16.63 -6.32
CA ALA A 157 5.48 17.09 -6.16
C ALA A 157 4.67 16.88 -7.46
N ALA A 158 3.36 17.13 -7.43
CA ALA A 158 2.48 16.85 -8.57
C ALA A 158 2.82 17.67 -9.83
N ASN A 159 3.40 18.86 -9.64
CA ASN A 159 3.91 19.73 -10.71
C ASN A 159 5.35 19.38 -11.15
N GLY A 160 5.93 18.30 -10.63
CA GLY A 160 7.31 17.88 -10.93
C GLY A 160 8.41 18.59 -10.13
N SER A 161 8.09 19.58 -9.28
CA SER A 161 9.09 20.24 -8.43
C SER A 161 9.54 19.33 -7.28
N PRO A 162 10.69 19.60 -6.63
CA PRO A 162 11.03 18.96 -5.36
C PRO A 162 9.93 19.18 -4.31
N TRP A 163 9.89 18.30 -3.30
CA TRP A 163 9.03 18.49 -2.13
C TRP A 163 9.50 19.70 -1.32
N GLU A 164 8.54 20.45 -0.77
CA GLU A 164 8.79 21.60 0.08
C GLU A 164 8.78 21.19 1.56
N TRP A 165 9.91 21.35 2.24
CA TRP A 165 10.08 21.06 3.66
C TRP A 165 9.96 22.35 4.48
N LYS A 166 8.74 22.68 4.91
CA LYS A 166 8.44 23.90 5.66
C LYS A 166 8.95 23.80 7.10
N GLU A 167 9.57 24.86 7.61
CA GLU A 167 10.10 24.92 9.00
C GLU A 167 9.05 24.56 10.07
N LYS A 168 7.78 24.92 9.85
CA LYS A 168 6.68 24.66 10.79
C LYS A 168 6.05 23.27 10.64
N ARG A 169 6.65 22.36 9.87
CA ARG A 169 6.14 20.99 9.66
C ARG A 169 7.20 19.96 9.97
N THR A 170 6.78 18.90 10.67
CA THR A 170 7.64 17.74 10.88
C THR A 170 7.82 16.94 9.58
N GLU A 171 8.83 16.08 9.54
CA GLU A 171 9.01 15.17 8.41
C GLU A 171 7.78 14.28 8.21
N LEU A 172 7.25 13.74 9.31
CA LEU A 172 6.04 12.92 9.33
C LEU A 172 4.85 13.66 8.69
N GLN A 173 4.63 14.93 9.06
CA GLN A 173 3.56 15.74 8.47
C GLN A 173 3.78 16.00 6.98
N THR A 174 5.03 16.21 6.56
CA THR A 174 5.36 16.52 5.17
C THR A 174 5.23 15.30 4.28
N ILE A 175 5.80 14.15 4.67
CA ILE A 175 5.67 12.89 3.94
C ILE A 175 4.20 12.53 3.82
N GLY A 176 3.47 12.49 4.94
CA GLY A 176 2.04 12.20 4.93
C GLY A 176 1.26 13.19 4.05
N SER A 177 1.67 14.46 3.98
CA SER A 177 1.04 15.44 3.12
C SER A 177 1.18 15.08 1.63
N TYR A 178 2.38 14.70 1.18
CA TYR A 178 2.68 14.43 -0.22
C TYR A 178 2.28 13.04 -0.71
N THR A 179 2.03 12.10 0.22
CA THR A 179 1.63 10.72 -0.08
C THR A 179 0.14 10.44 0.21
N ARG A 180 -0.65 11.48 0.47
CA ARG A 180 -2.09 11.39 0.77
C ARG A 180 -2.95 10.83 -0.37
N SER A 181 -2.47 10.89 -1.61
CA SER A 181 -3.18 10.41 -2.80
C SER A 181 -2.23 9.60 -3.68
N CYS A 182 -2.74 8.51 -4.23
CA CYS A 182 -2.07 7.67 -5.20
C CYS A 182 -1.82 8.47 -6.49
N ARG A 183 -0.58 8.46 -6.95
CA ARG A 183 -0.14 9.08 -8.21
C ARG A 183 1.11 8.38 -8.72
N CYS A 184 1.42 8.54 -10.01
CA CYS A 184 2.73 8.19 -10.52
C CYS A 184 3.78 9.07 -9.83
N ALA A 185 4.60 8.45 -8.97
CA ALA A 185 5.65 9.13 -8.22
C ALA A 185 6.99 9.15 -9.00
N ILE A 186 7.23 8.10 -9.79
CA ILE A 186 8.43 7.90 -10.59
C ILE A 186 8.00 7.31 -11.92
N ASP A 187 8.32 8.00 -13.01
CA ASP A 187 8.21 7.48 -14.37
C ASP A 187 9.63 7.36 -14.92
N PRO A 188 10.17 6.14 -15.08
CA PRO A 188 11.53 5.93 -15.59
C PRO A 188 11.79 6.53 -16.98
N ALA A 189 10.75 6.75 -17.78
CA ALA A 189 10.86 7.28 -19.14
C ALA A 189 11.00 8.81 -19.21
N VAL A 190 10.81 9.53 -18.09
CA VAL A 190 10.74 11.00 -18.08
C VAL A 190 11.81 11.63 -17.19
N GLY A 191 12.59 12.55 -17.78
CA GLY A 191 13.61 13.33 -17.07
C GLY A 191 14.60 12.45 -16.31
N ASN A 192 14.87 12.77 -15.04
CA ASN A 192 15.71 11.96 -14.15
C ASN A 192 14.97 10.74 -13.55
N GLY A 193 13.86 10.31 -14.14
CA GLY A 193 13.02 9.22 -13.65
C GLY A 193 13.77 7.91 -13.43
N LYS A 194 14.59 7.49 -14.40
CA LYS A 194 15.39 6.26 -14.29
C LYS A 194 16.33 6.28 -13.09
N ALA A 195 17.13 7.35 -12.93
CA ALA A 195 18.04 7.48 -11.79
C ALA A 195 17.29 7.46 -10.44
N ARG A 196 16.11 8.08 -10.36
CA ARG A 196 15.26 8.05 -9.15
C ARG A 196 14.71 6.66 -8.86
N ALA A 197 14.35 5.90 -9.90
CA ALA A 197 13.95 4.51 -9.78
C ALA A 197 15.11 3.64 -9.25
N ASP A 198 16.31 3.81 -9.80
CA ASP A 198 17.51 3.08 -9.35
C ASP A 198 17.79 3.34 -7.86
N ILE A 199 17.77 4.61 -7.44
CA ILE A 199 17.94 5.00 -6.02
C ILE A 199 16.85 4.35 -5.13
N LEU A 200 15.59 4.34 -5.58
CA LEU A 200 14.50 3.72 -4.82
C LEU A 200 14.75 2.22 -4.64
N TRP A 201 15.12 1.51 -5.71
CA TRP A 201 15.30 0.06 -5.66
C TRP A 201 16.53 -0.34 -4.84
N ASP A 202 17.64 0.40 -4.94
CA ASP A 202 18.80 0.23 -4.07
C ASP A 202 18.43 0.42 -2.59
N TRP A 203 17.60 1.43 -2.29
CA TRP A 203 17.10 1.68 -0.94
C TRP A 203 16.21 0.54 -0.44
N VAL A 204 15.28 0.07 -1.28
CA VAL A 204 14.41 -1.08 -0.94
C VAL A 204 15.26 -2.32 -0.69
N GLU A 205 16.23 -2.64 -1.54
CA GLU A 205 17.08 -3.81 -1.37
C GLU A 205 17.87 -3.75 -0.06
N LYS A 206 18.41 -2.56 0.27
CA LYS A 206 19.20 -2.35 1.48
C LYS A 206 18.41 -2.58 2.78
N TYR A 207 17.14 -2.19 2.83
CA TYR A 207 16.36 -2.16 4.08
C TYR A 207 15.23 -3.20 4.18
N SER A 208 14.86 -3.89 3.09
CA SER A 208 13.71 -4.82 3.08
C SER A 208 13.99 -6.22 3.63
N ARG A 209 15.25 -6.51 3.95
CA ARG A 209 15.75 -7.81 4.46
C ARG A 209 15.90 -7.82 5.98
#